data_AF-A0A2S6RFK0-F1
#
_entry.id   AF-A0A2S6RFK0-F1
#
_cell.length_a   1.000
_cell.length_b   1.000
_cell.length_c   1.000
_cell.angle_alpha   90.00
_cell.angle_beta   90.00
_cell.angle_gamma   90.00
#
_symmetry.space_group_name_H-M   'P 1'
#
loop_
_entity.id
_entity.type
_entity.pdbx_description
1 polymer ?
#
loop_
_entity_poly.entity_id
_entity_poly.type
_entity_poly.pdbx_seq_one_letter_code
_entity_poly.pdbx_strand_id
1 'polypeptide(L)' 'MEVIVRDNNVDHALRTLKKKMQREGMYREMKKRRAYEKPSEKKAREKAESARRWRKLQRKTTRNY' A
#
# COMPACT_ATOMS: atom_id res chain seq x y z
N MET A 1 -9.70 -6.49 9.81
CA MET A 1 -10.17 -6.37 8.41
C MET A 1 -11.09 -7.55 8.13
N GLU A 2 -12.35 -7.29 7.80
CA GLU A 2 -13.37 -8.33 7.64
C GLU A 2 -13.99 -8.29 6.23
N VAL A 3 -14.36 -9.47 5.72
CA VAL A 3 -15.04 -9.64 4.43
C VAL A 3 -16.22 -10.59 4.64
N ILE A 4 -17.42 -10.12 4.34
CA ILE A 4 -18.64 -10.91 4.38
C ILE A 4 -18.68 -11.77 3.12
N VAL A 5 -18.82 -13.08 3.29
CA VAL A 5 -19.04 -14.02 2.18
C VAL A 5 -20.54 -14.15 1.96
N ARG A 6 -20.99 -13.98 0.71
CA ARG A 6 -22.38 -14.23 0.31
C ARG A 6 -22.38 -15.38 -0.69
N ASP A 7 -23.41 -16.21 -0.60
CA ASP A 7 -23.70 -17.30 -1.56
C ASP A 7 -22.55 -18.30 -1.75
N ASN A 8 -21.84 -18.62 -0.66
CA ASN A 8 -20.69 -19.53 -0.63
C ASN A 8 -19.56 -19.18 -1.63
N ASN A 9 -19.49 -17.93 -2.12
CA ASN A 9 -18.47 -17.51 -3.07
C ASN A 9 -17.17 -17.11 -2.36
N VAL A 10 -16.43 -18.13 -1.91
CA VAL A 10 -15.19 -17.98 -1.12
C VAL A 10 -14.06 -17.36 -1.95
N ASP A 11 -13.91 -17.75 -3.22
CA ASP A 11 -12.85 -17.21 -4.09
C ASP A 11 -12.98 -15.70 -4.30
N HIS A 12 -14.20 -15.22 -4.50
CA HIS A 12 -14.45 -13.79 -4.63
C HIS A 12 -14.15 -13.04 -3.32
N ALA A 13 -14.50 -13.64 -2.17
CA ALA A 13 -14.21 -13.07 -0.87
C ALA A 13 -12.69 -12.97 -0.61
N LEU A 14 -11.93 -14.02 -0.94
CA LEU A 14 -10.47 -14.03 -0.83
C LEU A 14 -9.82 -12.97 -1.72
N ARG A 15 -10.30 -12.83 -2.96
CA ARG A 15 -9.81 -11.80 -3.89
C ARG A 15 -10.11 -10.39 -3.39
N THR A 16 -11.28 -10.19 -2.78
CA THR A 16 -11.68 -8.91 -2.20
C THR A 16 -10.86 -8.57 -0.95
N LEU A 17 -10.63 -9.56 -0.07
CA LEU A 17 -9.77 -9.42 1.10
C LEU A 17 -8.35 -9.04 0.69
N LYS A 18 -7.77 -9.75 -0.28
CA LYS A 18 -6.44 -9.44 -0.82
C LYS A 18 -6.34 -8.01 -1.35
N LYS A 19 -7.36 -7.55 -2.09
CA LYS A 19 -7.41 -6.16 -2.60
C LYS A 19 -7.51 -5.15 -1.46
N LYS A 20 -8.32 -5.41 -0.43
CA LYS A 20 -8.42 -4.55 0.76
C LYS A 20 -7.08 -4.46 1.49
N MET A 21 -6.41 -5.60 1.74
CA MET A 21 -5.08 -5.66 2.39
C MET A 21 -4.01 -4.90 1.60
N GLN A 22 -4.05 -4.98 0.27
CA GLN A 22 -3.14 -4.21 -0.57
C GLN A 22 -3.40 -2.70 -0.51
N ARG A 23 -4.67 -2.28 -0.40
CA ARG A 23 -5.06 -0.87 -0.30
C ARG A 23 -4.63 -0.26 1.04
N GLU A 24 -4.83 -0.98 2.13
CA GLU A 24 -4.35 -0.58 3.46
C GLU A 24 -2.83 -0.61 3.58
N GLY A 25 -2.14 -1.28 2.65
CA GLY A 25 -0.69 -1.29 2.58
C GLY A 25 -0.02 -2.24 3.58
N MET A 26 -0.79 -3.12 4.23
CA MET A 26 -0.29 -4.12 5.19
C MET A 26 0.93 -4.88 4.66
N TYR A 27 0.89 -5.36 3.41
CA TYR A 27 2.03 -6.10 2.83
C TYR A 27 3.31 -5.25 2.72
N ARG A 28 3.17 -3.93 2.48
CA ARG A 28 4.31 -3.02 2.44
C ARG A 28 4.87 -2.80 3.84
N GLU A 29 3.99 -2.67 4.81
CA GLU A 29 4.37 -2.50 6.21
C GLU A 29 5.02 -3.75 6.78
N MET A 30 4.46 -4.94 6.51
CA MET A 30 5.07 -6.22 6.85
C MET A 30 6.48 -6.32 6.28
N LYS A 31 6.69 -5.97 5.00
CA LYS A 31 8.03 -5.98 4.39
C LYS A 31 8.99 -4.98 5.07
N LYS A 32 8.51 -3.79 5.41
CA LYS A 32 9.31 -2.75 6.11
C LYS A 32 9.70 -3.17 7.53
N ARG A 33 8.84 -3.93 8.21
CA ARG A 33 9.05 -4.38 9.61
C ARG A 33 9.78 -5.72 9.74
N ARG A 34 10.23 -6.34 8.63
CA ARG A 34 10.95 -7.63 8.68
C ARG A 34 12.29 -7.57 9.42
N ALA A 35 12.94 -6.42 9.38
CA ALA A 35 14.21 -6.17 10.04
C ALA A 35 14.17 -4.80 10.71
N TYR A 36 15.04 -4.60 11.70
CA TYR A 36 15.22 -3.30 12.32
C TYR A 36 15.79 -2.31 11.29
N GLU A 37 15.12 -1.18 11.11
CA GLU A 37 15.58 -0.05 10.28
C GLU A 37 16.09 1.04 11.21
N LYS A 38 17.33 1.51 11.00
CA LYS A 38 17.90 2.56 11.85
C LYS A 38 17.09 3.85 11.69
N PRO A 39 16.91 4.68 12.75
CA PRO A 39 16.11 5.90 12.66
C PRO A 39 16.55 6.87 11.56
N SER A 40 17.85 6.93 11.26
CA SER A 40 18.40 7.75 10.17
C SER A 40 17.96 7.26 8.78
N GLU A 41 17.94 5.94 8.57
CA GLU A 41 17.54 5.31 7.31
C GLU A 41 16.03 5.45 7.10
N LYS A 42 15.25 5.28 8.18
CA LYS A 42 13.81 5.53 8.18
C LYS A 42 13.47 6.95 7.72
N LYS A 43 14.15 7.97 8.26
CA LYS A 43 13.98 9.38 7.88
C LYS A 43 14.31 9.62 6.39
N ALA A 44 15.42 9.04 5.92
CA ALA A 44 15.82 9.16 4.52
C ALA A 44 14.79 8.53 3.57
N ARG A 45 14.29 7.33 3.91
CA ARG A 45 13.27 6.62 3.14
C ARG A 45 11.95 7.39 3.09
N GLU A 46 11.49 7.94 4.22
CA GLU A 46 10.25 8.72 4.30
C GLU A 46 10.31 9.97 3.41
N LYS A 47 11.45 10.70 3.44
CA LYS A 47 11.69 11.85 2.56
C LYS A 47 11.66 11.46 1.08
N ALA A 48 12.31 10.35 0.72
CA ALA A 48 12.31 9.84 -0.65
C ALA A 48 10.93 9.36 -1.12
N GLU A 49 10.17 8.68 -0.26
CA GLU A 49 8.80 8.23 -0.55
C GLU A 49 7.85 9.41 -0.76
N SER A 50 7.95 10.45 0.07
CA SER A 50 7.19 11.70 -0.07
C SER A 50 7.45 12.37 -1.43
N ALA A 51 8.73 12.60 -1.76
CA ALA A 51 9.11 13.18 -3.05
C ALA A 51 8.61 12.34 -4.24
N ARG A 52 8.69 11.00 -4.15
CA ARG A 52 8.17 10.10 -5.18
C ARG A 52 6.65 10.19 -5.33
N ARG A 53 5.90 10.27 -4.22
CA ARG A 53 4.44 10.43 -4.24
C ARG A 53 4.06 11.76 -4.88
N TRP A 54 4.73 12.84 -4.51
CA TRP A 54 4.47 14.17 -5.07
C TRP A 54 4.74 14.22 -6.57
N ARG A 55 5.89 13.71 -7.04
CA ARG A 55 6.19 13.58 -8.48
C ARG A 55 5.17 12.72 -9.22
N LYS A 56 4.68 11.64 -8.60
CA LYS A 56 3.64 10.79 -9.21
C LYS A 56 2.31 11.53 -9.34
N LEU A 57 1.94 12.36 -8.36
CA LEU A 57 0.73 13.17 -8.40
C LEU A 57 0.82 14.19 -9.53
N GLN A 58 1.92 14.95 -9.60
CA GLN A 58 2.17 15.92 -10.66
C GLN A 58 2.04 15.30 -12.06
N ARG A 59 2.66 14.14 -12.29
CA ARG A 59 2.53 13.40 -13.57
C ARG A 59 1.10 13.00 -13.92
N LYS A 60 0.26 12.69 -12.92
CA LYS A 60 -1.16 12.38 -13.16
C LYS A 60 -1.94 13.64 -13.51
N THR A 61 -1.67 14.75 -12.82
CA THR A 61 -2.32 16.04 -13.07
C THR A 61 -1.96 16.57 -14.46
N THR A 62 -0.70 16.54 -14.86
CA THR A 62 -0.26 17.01 -16.19
C THR A 62 -0.76 16.13 -17.34
N ARG A 63 -1.05 14.83 -17.08
CA ARG A 63 -1.58 13.90 -18.10
C ARG A 63 -3.10 14.02 -18.27
N ASN A 64 -3.80 14.76 -17.41
CA ASN A 64 -5.20 15.11 -17.59
C ASN A 64 -5.30 16.42 -18.41
N TYR A 65 -4.98 16.32 -19.69
CA TYR A 65 -5.32 17.28 -20.73
C TYR A 65 -5.94 16.49 -21.89
#